data_AF-A0A7C6YPX2-F1
#
_entry.id   AF-A0A7C6YPX2-F1
#
_cell.length_a   1.000
_cell.length_b   1.000
_cell.length_c   1.000
_cell.angle_alpha   90.00
_cell.angle_beta   90.00
_cell.angle_gamma   90.00
#
_symmetry.space_group_name_H-M   'P 1'
#
loop_
_entity.id
_entity.type
_entity.pdbx_description
1 polymer ?
#
loop_
_entity_poly.entity_id
_entity_poly.type
_entity_poly.pdbx_seq_one_letter_code
_entity_poly.pdbx_strand_id
1 'polypeptide(L)'
;MDSLKKRVGYLKGLAEGFALDKDSKEGKLFEVIIDSLDKMVEVIEEVVLNQLEIAEYLEMMDEDLADLEDVIFGEEGEFVFDEEEDDEEEDEGEKEEIELACPHCLEVLDLEPSILEDEDVLEIICPNCDKAIHVNDEQVEKKEKEKTEEDEAVRELSH
;
A
#
# COMPACT_ATOMS: atom_id res chain seq x y z
N MET A 1 12.30 27.34 11.69
CA MET A 1 11.01 28.07 11.82
C MET A 1 11.16 29.52 12.17
N ASP A 2 12.00 29.86 13.14
CA ASP A 2 12.25 31.24 13.57
C ASP A 2 12.52 32.22 12.42
N SER A 3 13.20 31.78 11.37
CA SER A 3 13.48 32.62 10.19
C SER A 3 12.22 32.98 9.41
N LEU A 4 11.22 32.10 9.32
CA LEU A 4 9.97 32.34 8.60
C LEU A 4 9.05 33.24 9.41
N LYS A 5 8.90 32.98 10.71
CA LYS A 5 8.13 33.84 11.64
C LYS A 5 8.69 35.27 11.70
N LYS A 6 10.03 35.42 11.76
CA LYS A 6 10.71 36.72 11.68
C LYS A 6 10.47 37.43 10.34
N ARG A 7 10.44 36.70 9.22
CA ARG A 7 10.17 37.27 7.89
C ARG A 7 8.73 37.74 7.74
N VAL A 8 7.75 36.96 8.19
CA VAL A 8 6.33 37.37 8.17
C VAL A 8 6.09 38.56 9.11
N GLY A 9 6.72 38.55 10.30
CA GLY A 9 6.69 39.70 11.22
C GLY A 9 7.33 40.96 10.61
N TYR A 10 8.44 40.82 9.88
CA TYR A 10 9.05 41.94 9.16
C TYR A 10 8.13 42.47 8.04
N LEU A 11 7.45 41.57 7.31
CA LEU A 11 6.45 41.93 6.29
C LEU A 11 5.27 42.71 6.88
N LYS A 12 4.75 42.29 8.03
CA LYS A 12 3.71 43.02 8.79
C LYS A 12 4.18 44.42 9.16
N GLY A 13 5.37 44.55 9.76
CA GLY A 13 5.93 45.85 10.12
C GLY A 13 6.19 46.76 8.90
N LEU A 14 6.62 46.17 7.77
CA LEU A 14 6.80 46.91 6.53
C LEU A 14 5.45 47.43 5.99
N ALA A 15 4.40 46.60 6.02
CA ALA A 15 3.05 46.98 5.59
C ALA A 15 2.45 48.12 6.44
N GLU A 16 2.69 48.11 7.76
CA GLU A 16 2.32 49.20 8.66
C GLU A 16 3.09 50.50 8.35
N GLY A 17 4.38 50.40 8.06
CA GLY A 17 5.23 51.55 7.72
C GLY A 17 4.98 52.13 6.32
N PHE A 18 4.43 51.33 5.40
CA PHE A 18 4.12 51.76 4.04
C PHE A 18 2.84 52.63 3.95
N ALA A 19 2.14 52.84 5.07
CA ALA A 19 0.89 53.61 5.14
C ALA A 19 -0.14 53.17 4.10
N LEU A 20 -0.28 51.85 3.91
CA LEU A 20 -1.29 51.28 3.03
C LEU A 20 -2.67 51.80 3.40
N ASP A 21 -3.37 52.35 2.42
CA ASP A 21 -4.79 52.68 2.57
C ASP A 21 -5.58 51.39 2.70
N LYS A 22 -5.97 51.06 3.93
CA LYS A 22 -6.71 49.83 4.25
C LYS A 22 -8.10 49.78 3.61
N ASP A 23 -8.63 50.91 3.15
CA ASP A 23 -9.93 50.96 2.47
C ASP A 23 -9.81 50.74 0.96
N SER A 24 -8.60 50.90 0.40
CA SER A 24 -8.31 50.59 -1.00
C SER A 24 -8.45 49.09 -1.30
N LYS A 25 -8.68 48.74 -2.57
CA LYS A 25 -8.80 47.34 -3.00
C LYS A 25 -7.48 46.59 -2.79
N GLU A 26 -6.38 47.28 -3.05
CA GLU A 26 -5.01 46.80 -2.90
C GLU A 26 -4.67 46.59 -1.42
N GLY A 27 -5.02 47.53 -0.54
CA GLY A 27 -4.79 47.42 0.91
C GLY A 27 -5.51 46.22 1.53
N LYS A 28 -6.78 46.00 1.17
CA LYS A 28 -7.55 44.82 1.62
C LYS A 28 -6.93 43.52 1.12
N LEU A 29 -6.45 43.48 -0.12
CA LEU A 29 -5.78 42.32 -0.67
C LEU A 29 -4.48 42.00 0.10
N PHE A 30 -3.64 43.01 0.34
CA PHE A 30 -2.39 42.82 1.08
C PHE A 30 -2.63 42.38 2.53
N GLU A 31 -3.66 42.92 3.20
CA GLU A 31 -4.02 42.52 4.55
C GLU A 31 -4.39 41.03 4.61
N VAL A 32 -5.23 40.56 3.67
CA VAL A 32 -5.60 39.13 3.57
C VAL A 32 -4.39 38.25 3.25
N ILE A 33 -3.49 38.69 2.36
CA ILE A 33 -2.26 37.94 2.04
C ILE A 33 -1.37 37.80 3.27
N ILE A 34 -1.14 38.90 4.00
CA ILE A 34 -0.27 38.90 5.18
C ILE A 34 -0.87 38.03 6.30
N ASP A 35 -2.18 38.11 6.52
CA ASP A 35 -2.89 37.26 7.47
C ASP A 35 -2.82 35.78 7.08
N SER A 36 -2.97 35.47 5.79
CA SER A 36 -2.82 34.09 5.28
C SER A 36 -1.41 33.56 5.51
N LEU A 37 -0.38 34.37 5.26
CA LEU A 37 1.02 33.99 5.51
C LEU A 37 1.28 33.74 7.00
N ASP A 38 0.68 34.52 7.88
CA ASP A 38 0.81 34.34 9.33
C ASP A 38 0.20 33.01 9.80
N LYS A 39 -1.03 32.73 9.35
CA LYS A 39 -1.70 31.43 9.61
C LYS A 39 -0.91 30.26 9.04
N MET A 40 -0.31 30.42 7.85
CA MET A 40 0.57 29.40 7.30
C MET A 40 1.77 29.13 8.21
N VAL A 41 2.38 30.17 8.79
CA VAL A 41 3.48 29.97 9.74
C VAL A 41 3.02 29.18 10.96
N GLU A 42 1.85 29.49 11.52
CA GLU A 42 1.28 28.77 12.67
C GLU A 42 1.00 27.30 12.35
N VAL A 43 0.36 27.02 11.20
CA VAL A 43 0.07 25.64 10.77
C VAL A 43 1.35 24.86 10.50
N ILE A 44 2.35 25.49 9.87
CA ILE A 44 3.64 24.83 9.67
C ILE A 44 4.27 24.51 11.02
N GLU A 45 4.21 25.43 12.00
CA GLU A 45 4.72 25.23 13.38
C GLU A 45 4.12 24.01 14.04
N GLU A 46 2.81 23.86 13.96
CA GLU A 46 2.10 22.66 14.41
C GLU A 46 2.56 21.39 13.69
N VAL A 47 2.69 21.44 12.35
CA VAL A 47 3.15 20.28 11.56
C VAL A 47 4.55 19.82 11.97
N VAL A 48 5.48 20.74 12.23
CA VAL A 48 6.83 20.36 12.66
C VAL A 48 6.82 19.74 14.05
N LEU A 49 6.00 20.25 14.97
CA LEU A 49 5.88 19.63 16.29
C LEU A 49 5.32 18.21 16.20
N ASN A 50 4.27 18.00 15.41
CA ASN A 50 3.69 16.67 15.20
C ASN A 50 4.70 15.73 14.51
N GLN A 51 5.54 16.23 13.60
CA GLN A 51 6.59 15.41 12.98
C GLN A 51 7.66 14.97 13.98
N LEU A 52 8.02 15.83 14.95
CA LEU A 52 8.95 15.45 16.01
C LEU A 52 8.33 14.37 16.91
N GLU A 53 7.06 14.50 17.27
CA GLU A 53 6.34 13.50 18.05
C GLU A 53 6.25 12.15 17.29
N ILE A 54 5.95 12.19 15.99
CA ILE A 54 5.94 10.97 15.15
C ILE A 54 7.33 10.33 15.09
N ALA A 55 8.39 11.12 15.01
CA ALA A 55 9.75 10.57 15.01
C ALA A 55 10.05 9.82 16.32
N GLU A 56 9.61 10.35 17.47
CA GLU A 56 9.72 9.66 18.77
C GLU A 56 8.89 8.37 18.79
N TYR A 57 7.66 8.37 18.27
CA TYR A 57 6.86 7.15 18.17
C TYR A 57 7.52 6.09 17.27
N LEU A 58 8.13 6.50 16.15
CA LEU A 58 8.83 5.58 15.27
C LEU A 58 10.07 4.97 15.92
N GLU A 59 10.82 5.75 16.71
CA GLU A 59 11.98 5.24 17.46
C GLU A 59 11.54 4.22 18.51
N MET A 60 10.44 4.46 19.22
CA MET A 60 9.90 3.48 20.17
C MET A 60 9.42 2.20 19.48
N MET A 61 8.79 2.31 18.31
CA MET A 61 8.39 1.13 17.54
C MET A 61 9.59 0.34 17.01
N ASP A 62 10.67 1.02 16.61
CA ASP A 62 11.92 0.38 16.17
C ASP A 62 12.57 -0.40 17.33
N GLU A 63 12.60 0.18 18.54
CA GLU A 63 13.06 -0.50 19.76
C GLU A 63 12.21 -1.73 20.09
N ASP A 64 10.88 -1.59 20.08
CA ASP A 64 9.95 -2.72 20.32
C ASP A 64 10.14 -3.85 19.29
N LEU A 65 10.40 -3.50 18.02
CA LEU A 65 10.65 -4.48 16.97
C LEU A 65 12.01 -5.15 17.14
N ALA A 66 13.05 -4.40 17.50
CA ALA A 66 14.37 -4.98 17.80
C ALA A 66 14.30 -5.99 18.96
N ASP A 67 13.55 -5.66 20.01
CA ASP A 67 13.33 -6.59 21.13
C ASP A 67 12.61 -7.88 20.67
N LEU A 68 11.64 -7.77 19.75
CA LEU A 68 10.96 -8.93 19.18
C LEU A 68 11.88 -9.75 18.26
N GLU A 69 12.70 -9.07 17.46
CA GLU A 69 13.69 -9.71 16.59
C GLU A 69 14.70 -10.50 17.40
N ASP A 70 15.20 -9.96 18.51
CA ASP A 70 16.09 -10.67 19.43
C ASP A 70 15.41 -11.89 20.07
N VAL A 71 14.11 -11.82 20.38
CA VAL A 71 13.34 -12.95 20.93
C VAL A 71 13.10 -14.05 19.90
N ILE A 72 12.87 -13.69 18.63
CA ILE A 72 12.48 -14.65 17.57
C ILE A 72 13.71 -15.22 16.86
N PHE A 73 14.67 -14.37 16.52
CA PHE A 73 15.84 -14.71 15.70
C PHE A 73 17.15 -14.77 16.50
N GLY A 74 17.11 -14.49 17.81
CA GLY A 74 18.32 -14.49 18.65
C GLY A 74 19.38 -13.47 18.21
N GLU A 75 20.50 -13.43 18.93
CA GLU A 75 21.61 -12.50 18.68
C GLU A 75 22.32 -12.73 17.32
N GLU A 76 22.09 -13.88 16.66
CA GLU A 76 22.74 -14.28 15.39
C GLU A 76 21.81 -14.20 14.17
N GLY A 77 20.53 -13.84 14.34
CA GLY A 77 19.56 -13.72 13.23
C GLY A 77 19.05 -15.05 12.67
N GLU A 78 19.22 -16.15 13.42
CA GLU A 78 18.69 -17.48 13.09
C GLU A 78 17.45 -17.77 13.95
N PHE A 79 16.36 -18.25 13.35
CA PHE A 79 15.11 -18.51 14.06
C PHE A 79 15.33 -19.50 15.22
N VAL A 80 15.25 -19.03 16.48
CA VAL A 80 15.47 -19.86 17.68
C VAL A 80 14.11 -20.23 18.29
N PHE A 81 13.31 -21.00 17.56
CA PHE A 81 12.31 -21.83 18.23
C PHE A 81 13.04 -23.09 18.69
N ASP A 82 13.01 -23.33 19.99
CA ASP A 82 13.51 -24.53 20.66
C ASP A 82 12.99 -25.78 19.93
N GLU A 83 13.86 -26.42 19.12
CA GLU A 83 13.67 -27.74 18.50
C GLU A 83 13.69 -28.86 19.57
N GLU A 84 13.01 -28.68 20.70
CA GLU A 84 12.84 -29.74 21.69
C GLU A 84 11.34 -30.05 21.86
N GLU A 85 10.95 -31.18 21.23
CA GLU A 85 9.67 -31.91 21.27
C GLU A 85 8.68 -31.62 20.13
N ASP A 86 8.91 -32.20 18.95
CA ASP A 86 8.19 -33.45 18.60
C ASP A 86 9.03 -34.30 17.62
N ASP A 87 9.36 -35.52 18.07
CA ASP A 87 9.84 -36.62 17.25
C ASP A 87 8.72 -37.03 16.27
N GLU A 88 9.11 -37.50 15.07
CA GLU A 88 8.26 -37.94 13.95
C GLU A 88 7.90 -36.77 13.02
N GLU A 89 8.55 -36.62 11.87
CA GLU A 89 7.93 -36.93 10.56
C GLU A 89 9.05 -37.01 9.50
N GLU A 90 9.26 -38.17 8.87
CA GLU A 90 8.71 -38.47 7.54
C GLU A 90 9.06 -37.40 6.49
N ASP A 91 10.09 -37.73 5.69
CA ASP A 91 10.22 -37.44 4.27
C ASP A 91 9.05 -36.66 3.62
N GLU A 92 9.05 -35.34 3.69
CA GLU A 92 8.28 -34.50 2.75
C GLU A 92 9.24 -33.55 2.04
N GLY A 93 9.61 -33.95 0.82
CA GLY A 93 10.40 -33.14 -0.09
C GLY A 93 9.81 -31.75 -0.27
N GLU A 94 10.71 -30.78 -0.43
CA GLU A 94 10.45 -29.38 -0.79
C GLU A 94 9.25 -29.28 -1.75
N LYS A 95 8.06 -29.02 -1.20
CA LYS A 95 6.90 -28.61 -1.99
C LYS A 95 7.22 -27.20 -2.45
N GLU A 96 7.70 -27.06 -3.68
CA GLU A 96 7.83 -25.76 -4.33
C GLU A 96 6.44 -25.12 -4.29
N GLU A 97 6.25 -24.01 -3.57
CA GLU A 97 5.01 -23.24 -3.50
C GLU A 97 5.20 -21.90 -4.26
N ILE A 98 4.17 -21.45 -4.98
CA ILE A 98 4.17 -20.20 -5.75
C ILE A 98 3.13 -19.25 -5.19
N GLU A 99 3.55 -18.01 -4.94
CA GLU A 99 2.69 -16.91 -4.52
C GLU A 99 2.02 -16.24 -5.72
N LEU A 100 0.68 -16.19 -5.72
CA LEU A 100 -0.13 -15.52 -6.73
C LEU A 100 -1.00 -14.44 -6.09
N ALA A 101 -0.78 -13.17 -6.46
CA ALA A 101 -1.62 -12.07 -6.00
C ALA A 101 -2.96 -12.00 -6.77
N CYS A 102 -4.09 -12.02 -6.05
CA CYS A 102 -5.41 -11.90 -6.65
C CYS A 102 -5.63 -10.50 -7.28
N PRO A 103 -6.01 -10.37 -8.56
CA PRO A 103 -6.20 -9.07 -9.21
C PRO A 103 -7.43 -8.29 -8.70
N HIS A 104 -8.30 -8.93 -7.92
CA HIS A 104 -9.57 -8.34 -7.49
C HIS A 104 -9.59 -7.86 -6.04
N CYS A 105 -8.82 -8.51 -5.16
CA CYS A 105 -8.75 -8.15 -3.74
C CYS A 105 -7.33 -7.96 -3.23
N LEU A 106 -6.31 -8.24 -4.06
CA LEU A 106 -4.88 -8.13 -3.74
C LEU A 106 -4.41 -9.05 -2.60
N GLU A 107 -5.22 -10.04 -2.22
CA GLU A 107 -4.79 -11.12 -1.34
C GLU A 107 -3.78 -12.01 -2.06
N VAL A 108 -2.71 -12.41 -1.36
CA VAL A 108 -1.71 -13.35 -1.86
C VAL A 108 -2.22 -14.77 -1.61
N LEU A 109 -2.17 -15.61 -2.63
CA LEU A 109 -2.58 -17.01 -2.58
C LEU A 109 -1.36 -17.89 -2.77
N ASP A 110 -1.16 -18.83 -1.85
CA ASP A 110 -0.11 -19.84 -1.95
C ASP A 110 -0.65 -21.04 -2.72
N LEU A 111 -0.02 -21.37 -3.85
CA LEU A 111 -0.48 -22.40 -4.79
C LEU A 111 0.66 -23.35 -5.13
N GLU A 112 0.32 -24.62 -5.36
CA GLU A 112 1.27 -25.60 -5.91
C GLU A 112 1.49 -25.33 -7.42
N PRO A 113 2.74 -25.37 -7.93
CA PRO A 113 3.08 -25.18 -9.34
C PRO A 113 2.32 -26.13 -10.27
N SER A 114 2.06 -27.35 -9.79
CA SER A 114 1.31 -28.39 -10.50
C SER A 114 -0.08 -27.90 -10.97
N ILE A 115 -0.73 -27.01 -10.21
CA ILE A 115 -2.06 -26.47 -10.52
C ILE A 115 -2.00 -25.47 -11.68
N LEU A 116 -0.90 -24.73 -11.81
CA LEU A 116 -0.70 -23.75 -12.88
C LEU A 116 -0.20 -24.40 -14.17
N GLU A 117 0.52 -25.52 -14.05
CA GLU A 117 1.05 -26.30 -15.16
C GLU A 117 0.03 -27.29 -15.75
N ASP A 118 -1.07 -27.57 -15.05
CA ASP A 118 -2.15 -28.44 -15.53
C ASP A 118 -2.93 -27.74 -16.66
N GLU A 119 -2.84 -28.30 -17.87
CA GLU A 119 -3.51 -27.79 -19.08
C GLU A 119 -5.05 -27.76 -18.95
N ASP A 120 -5.62 -28.51 -18.00
CA ASP A 120 -7.06 -28.54 -17.74
C ASP A 120 -7.54 -27.43 -16.78
N VAL A 121 -6.63 -26.78 -16.06
CA VAL A 121 -6.94 -25.69 -15.13
C VAL A 121 -6.89 -24.34 -15.84
N LEU A 122 -8.07 -23.75 -16.06
CA LEU A 122 -8.21 -22.45 -16.72
C LEU A 122 -8.54 -21.30 -15.76
N GLU A 123 -9.12 -21.63 -14.61
CA GLU A 123 -9.66 -20.68 -13.65
C GLU A 123 -9.41 -21.15 -12.21
N ILE A 124 -8.90 -20.26 -11.37
CA ILE A 124 -8.70 -20.46 -9.93
C ILE A 124 -9.65 -19.54 -9.18
N ILE A 125 -10.44 -20.07 -8.24
CA ILE A 125 -11.37 -19.26 -7.45
C ILE A 125 -10.64 -18.69 -6.23
N CYS A 126 -10.61 -17.37 -6.11
CA CYS A 126 -10.03 -16.71 -4.95
C CYS A 126 -10.90 -16.93 -3.70
N PRO A 127 -10.36 -17.50 -2.60
CA PRO A 127 -11.11 -17.75 -1.37
C PRO A 127 -11.52 -16.48 -0.60
N ASN A 128 -10.86 -15.34 -0.85
CA ASN A 128 -11.16 -14.09 -0.16
C ASN A 128 -12.31 -13.31 -0.84
N CYS A 129 -12.44 -13.38 -2.17
CA CYS A 129 -13.41 -12.56 -2.90
C CYS A 129 -14.36 -13.34 -3.83
N ASP A 130 -14.26 -14.68 -3.84
CA ASP A 130 -15.08 -15.60 -4.65
C ASP A 130 -15.07 -15.31 -6.16
N LYS A 131 -14.03 -14.63 -6.66
CA LYS A 131 -13.86 -14.32 -8.09
C LYS A 131 -12.84 -15.26 -8.72
N ALA A 132 -13.10 -15.64 -9.97
CA ALA A 132 -12.20 -16.46 -10.77
C ALA A 132 -10.99 -15.64 -11.26
N ILE A 133 -9.81 -16.25 -11.18
CA ILE A 133 -8.53 -15.77 -11.69
C ILE A 133 -8.17 -16.66 -12.88
N HIS A 134 -7.98 -16.07 -14.06
CA HIS A 134 -7.61 -16.79 -15.27
C HIS A 134 -6.09 -16.93 -15.36
N VAL A 135 -5.60 -18.15 -15.56
CA VAL A 135 -4.16 -18.47 -15.47
C VAL A 135 -3.51 -18.72 -16.83
N ASN A 136 -4.29 -19.06 -17.87
CA ASN A 136 -3.75 -19.40 -19.19
C ASN A 136 -4.53 -18.75 -20.35
N ASP A 137 -4.13 -17.53 -20.73
CA ASP A 137 -4.85 -16.69 -21.71
C ASP A 137 -4.96 -17.34 -23.11
N GLU A 138 -4.01 -18.18 -23.54
CA GLU A 138 -4.01 -18.79 -24.89
C GLU A 138 -5.00 -19.94 -25.05
N GLN A 139 -5.46 -20.56 -23.95
CA GLN A 139 -6.41 -21.67 -23.96
C GLN A 139 -7.86 -21.25 -23.75
N VAL A 140 -8.08 -20.12 -23.08
CA VAL A 140 -9.41 -19.49 -22.94
C VAL A 140 -9.99 -19.16 -24.32
N GLU A 141 -9.18 -18.62 -25.23
CA GLU A 141 -9.62 -18.30 -26.60
C GLU A 141 -9.96 -19.54 -27.46
N LYS A 142 -9.43 -20.73 -27.13
CA LYS A 142 -9.69 -21.98 -27.88
C LYS A 142 -10.98 -22.65 -27.42
N LYS A 143 -11.24 -22.73 -26.11
CA LYS A 143 -12.48 -23.34 -25.58
C LYS A 143 -13.72 -22.48 -25.86
N GLU A 144 -13.58 -21.16 -26.00
CA GLU A 144 -14.69 -20.29 -26.46
C GLU A 144 -15.04 -20.56 -27.93
N LYS A 145 -14.04 -20.79 -28.79
CA LYS A 145 -14.26 -21.12 -30.22
C LYS A 145 -14.92 -22.49 -30.42
N GLU A 146 -14.48 -23.50 -29.66
CA GLU A 146 -15.09 -24.84 -29.71
C GLU A 146 -16.56 -24.85 -29.26
N LYS A 147 -16.90 -24.10 -28.20
CA LYS A 147 -18.31 -23.95 -27.77
C LYS A 147 -19.19 -23.27 -28.81
N THR A 148 -18.67 -22.28 -29.53
CA THR A 148 -19.43 -21.62 -30.61
C THR A 148 -19.67 -22.52 -31.82
N GLU A 149 -18.72 -23.39 -32.18
CA GLU A 149 -18.87 -24.33 -33.30
C GLU A 149 -19.83 -25.48 -32.98
N GLU A 150 -19.85 -25.97 -31.74
CA GLU A 150 -20.83 -26.98 -31.29
C GLU A 150 -22.27 -26.42 -31.24
N ASP A 151 -22.45 -25.18 -30.78
CA ASP A 151 -23.77 -24.52 -30.76
C ASP A 151 -24.31 -24.21 -32.17
N GLU A 152 -23.43 -23.95 -33.15
CA GLU A 152 -23.81 -23.78 -34.56
C GLU A 152 -24.20 -25.12 -35.21
N ALA A 153 -23.45 -26.20 -34.93
CA ALA A 153 -23.75 -27.55 -35.44
C ALA A 153 -25.09 -28.10 -34.91
N VAL A 154 -25.45 -27.81 -33.66
CA VAL A 154 -26.74 -28.22 -33.07
C VAL A 154 -27.93 -27.43 -33.68
N ARG A 155 -27.71 -26.20 -34.14
CA ARG A 155 -28.74 -25.39 -34.82
C ARG A 155 -28.98 -25.82 -36.28
N GLU A 156 -27.97 -26.32 -37.00
CA GLU A 156 -28.15 -26.82 -38.37
C GLU A 156 -28.84 -28.21 -38.43
N LEU A 157 -28.74 -29.02 -37.38
CA LEU A 157 -29.41 -30.33 -37.29
C LEU A 157 -30.88 -30.26 -36.83
N SER A 158 -31.36 -29.08 -36.44
CA SER A 158 -32.73 -28.86 -35.94
C SER A 158 -33.65 -28.11 -36.91
N HIS A 159 -33.25 -28.00 -38.19
CA HIS A 159 -34.11 -27.59 -39.32
C HIS A 159 -34.36 -28.70 -40.32
#